data_AF-X1A6W7-F1
#
_entry.id   AF-X1A6W7-F1
#
_cell.length_a   1.000
_cell.length_b   1.000
_cell.length_c   1.000
_cell.angle_alpha   90.00
_cell.angle_beta   90.00
_cell.angle_gamma   90.00
#
_symmetry.space_group_name_H-M   'P 1'
#
loop_
_entity.id
_entity.type
_entity.pdbx_description
1 polymer ?
#
loop_
_entity_poly.entity_id
_entity_poly.type
_entity_poly.pdbx_seq_one_letter_code
_entity_poly.pdbx_strand_id
1 'polypeptide(L)'
;MGIKSVCAGKGTCGKCRIVILNKEKKPASKQEQEILSPDEIDNGVRLACQQIFDRDLIIYLPSSSMSEEQKLQVRGEEKIIEVDPVCKKYFVKLKEANLGDLESDFNRIKS
;
A
#
# COMPACT_ATOMS: atom_id res chain seq x y z
N MET A 1 -5.35 13.99 8.65
CA MET A 1 -4.62 14.29 7.40
C MET A 1 -3.23 13.71 7.50
N GLY A 2 -2.80 12.91 6.52
CA GLY A 2 -1.47 12.29 6.51
C GLY A 2 -0.59 12.84 5.39
N ILE A 3 0.72 12.62 5.52
CA ILE A 3 1.73 12.96 4.51
C ILE A 3 2.40 11.68 4.01
N LYS A 4 2.77 11.63 2.73
CA LYS A 4 3.41 10.45 2.12
C LYS A 4 4.76 10.14 2.81
N SER A 5 4.89 8.96 3.40
CA SER A 5 6.07 8.53 4.17
C SER A 5 6.80 7.32 3.56
N VAL A 6 7.03 7.32 2.24
CA VAL A 6 7.53 6.14 1.50
C VAL A 6 8.91 5.66 1.94
N CYS A 7 9.82 6.58 2.30
CA CYS A 7 11.19 6.22 2.74
C CYS A 7 11.35 6.11 4.27
N ALA A 8 10.26 6.13 5.04
CA ALA A 8 10.29 6.09 6.51
C ALA A 8 11.26 7.12 7.15
N GLY A 9 11.31 8.34 6.60
CA GLY A 9 12.15 9.41 7.16
C GLY A 9 13.63 9.35 6.81
N LYS A 10 14.05 8.48 5.87
CA LYS A 10 15.44 8.48 5.37
C LYS A 10 15.79 9.69 4.50
N GLY A 11 14.80 10.49 4.11
CA GLY A 11 15.01 11.65 3.25
C GLY A 11 15.40 11.30 1.82
N THR A 12 15.12 10.08 1.32
CA THR A 12 15.56 9.62 -0.01
C THR A 12 14.50 9.64 -1.11
N CYS A 13 13.21 9.75 -0.74
CA CYS A 13 12.11 9.64 -1.72
C CYS A 13 11.55 10.96 -2.26
N GLY A 14 11.78 12.09 -1.58
CA GLY A 14 11.26 13.39 -1.98
C GLY A 14 9.73 13.57 -1.94
N LYS A 15 8.96 12.61 -1.38
CA LYS A 15 7.48 12.61 -1.46
C LYS A 15 6.76 13.38 -0.34
N CYS A 16 7.46 13.77 0.71
CA CYS A 16 6.90 14.48 1.87
C CYS A 16 7.20 15.99 1.80
N ARG A 17 6.99 16.62 0.64
CA ARG A 17 7.33 18.03 0.46
C ARG A 17 6.39 18.93 1.25
N ILE A 18 6.95 19.98 1.81
CA ILE A 18 6.24 21.11 2.44
C ILE A 18 6.87 22.41 1.95
N VAL A 19 6.15 23.52 2.05
CA VAL A 19 6.67 24.85 1.74
C VAL A 19 6.61 25.71 3.00
N ILE A 20 7.75 26.21 3.44
CA ILE A 20 7.85 27.14 4.57
C ILE A 20 7.52 28.55 4.05
N LEU A 21 6.43 29.12 4.54
CA LEU A 21 5.96 30.45 4.15
C LEU A 21 6.60 31.58 4.97
N ASN A 22 7.27 31.26 6.08
CA ASN A 22 8.02 32.23 6.87
C ASN A 22 9.18 32.82 6.05
N LYS A 23 9.49 34.11 6.30
CA LYS A 23 10.65 34.79 5.69
C LYS A 23 11.98 34.17 6.14
N GLU A 24 12.07 33.79 7.41
CA GLU A 24 13.29 33.18 7.96
C GLU A 24 13.33 31.68 7.68
N LYS A 25 14.16 31.30 6.70
CA LYS A 25 14.41 29.92 6.30
C LYS A 25 15.75 29.46 6.88
N LYS A 26 15.76 28.28 7.49
CA LYS A 26 17.01 27.62 7.88
C LYS A 26 17.66 26.97 6.65
N PRO A 27 18.99 26.79 6.66
CA PRO A 27 19.69 26.05 5.62
C PRO A 27 19.08 24.67 5.40
N ALA A 28 19.04 24.22 4.15
CA ALA A 28 18.57 22.89 3.80
C ALA A 28 19.57 21.82 4.25
N SER A 29 19.09 20.64 4.64
CA SER A 29 19.94 19.50 4.99
C SER A 29 20.69 18.97 3.77
N LYS A 30 21.72 18.12 3.99
CA LYS A 30 22.43 17.45 2.88
C LYS A 30 21.48 16.59 2.04
N GLN A 31 20.59 15.83 2.68
CA GLN A 31 19.62 15.00 1.94
C GLN A 31 18.65 15.86 1.11
N GLU A 32 18.27 17.03 1.61
CA GLU A 32 17.43 17.96 0.86
C GLU A 32 18.16 18.51 -0.36
N GLN A 33 19.43 18.85 -0.23
CA GLN A 33 20.26 19.34 -1.36
C GLN A 33 20.49 18.26 -2.44
N GLU A 34 20.42 16.98 -2.09
CA GLU A 34 20.52 15.87 -3.04
C GLU A 34 19.23 15.66 -3.85
N ILE A 35 18.07 16.10 -3.34
CA ILE A 35 16.75 15.78 -3.91
C ILE A 35 16.02 17.00 -4.46
N LEU A 36 16.14 18.14 -3.79
CA LEU A 36 15.47 19.38 -4.13
C LEU A 36 16.42 20.25 -4.96
N SER A 37 15.86 20.95 -5.94
CA SER A 37 16.66 21.90 -6.69
C SER A 37 17.02 23.11 -5.82
N PRO A 38 18.10 23.84 -6.16
CA PRO A 38 18.44 25.08 -5.46
C PRO A 38 17.29 26.11 -5.46
N ASP A 39 16.55 26.21 -6.57
CA ASP A 39 15.39 27.08 -6.70
C ASP A 39 14.22 26.66 -5.79
N GLU A 40 13.96 25.36 -5.68
CA GLU A 40 12.96 24.83 -4.74
C GLU A 40 13.34 25.16 -3.29
N ILE A 41 14.62 24.98 -2.93
CA ILE A 41 15.14 25.30 -1.60
C ILE A 41 15.01 26.80 -1.30
N ASP A 42 15.35 27.66 -2.26
CA ASP A 42 15.25 29.11 -2.13
C ASP A 42 13.79 29.56 -1.97
N ASN A 43 12.87 28.94 -2.72
CA ASN A 43 11.43 29.14 -2.58
C ASN A 43 10.84 28.53 -1.30
N GLY A 44 11.64 27.87 -0.47
CA GLY A 44 11.23 27.37 0.86
C GLY A 44 10.67 25.96 0.87
N VAL A 45 10.82 25.20 -0.22
CA VAL A 45 10.48 23.78 -0.25
C VAL A 45 11.43 23.01 0.66
N ARG A 46 10.88 22.15 1.52
CA ARG A 46 11.61 21.27 2.43
C ARG A 46 11.00 19.88 2.44
N LEU A 47 11.75 18.89 2.89
CA LEU A 47 11.25 17.56 3.17
C LEU A 47 10.74 17.52 4.61
N ALA A 48 9.44 17.33 4.80
CA ALA A 48 8.82 17.34 6.14
C ALA A 48 9.45 16.34 7.10
N CYS A 49 9.95 15.20 6.59
CA CYS A 49 10.60 14.19 7.41
C CYS A 49 12.03 14.53 7.85
N GLN A 50 12.64 15.57 7.27
CA GLN A 50 13.97 16.07 7.64
C GLN A 50 13.92 17.44 8.32
N GLN A 51 12.81 18.17 8.16
CA GLN A 51 12.61 19.49 8.74
C GLN A 51 12.50 19.40 10.26
N ILE A 52 13.34 20.16 10.97
CA ILE A 52 13.23 20.35 12.42
C ILE A 52 12.25 21.50 12.68
N PHE A 53 11.20 21.21 13.44
CA PHE A 53 10.17 22.16 13.85
C PHE A 53 10.45 22.67 15.26
N ASP A 54 11.40 23.60 15.37
CA ASP A 54 11.88 24.17 16.65
C ASP A 54 11.38 25.59 16.93
N ARG A 55 10.44 26.07 16.13
CA ARG A 55 9.80 27.38 16.25
C ARG A 55 8.43 27.36 15.56
N ASP A 56 7.66 28.42 15.74
CA ASP A 56 6.40 28.62 15.04
C ASP A 56 6.63 28.80 13.54
N LEU A 57 6.04 27.91 12.75
CA LEU A 57 6.15 27.89 11.29
C LEU A 57 4.77 27.86 10.65
N ILE A 58 4.58 28.71 9.63
CA ILE A 58 3.45 28.65 8.72
C ILE A 58 3.92 27.84 7.51
N ILE A 59 3.29 26.68 7.32
CA ILE A 59 3.62 25.78 6.23
C ILE A 59 2.44 25.59 5.30
N TYR A 60 2.73 25.50 4.01
CA TYR A 60 1.79 24.99 3.02
C TYR A 60 2.12 23.52 2.73
N LEU A 61 1.10 22.66 2.73
CA LEU A 61 1.22 21.25 2.37
C LEU A 61 0.68 21.04 0.95
N PRO A 62 1.55 20.80 -0.05
CA PRO A 62 1.11 20.50 -1.40
C PRO A 62 0.24 19.24 -1.43
N SER A 63 -0.85 19.27 -2.21
CA SER A 63 -1.74 18.11 -2.40
C SER A 63 -0.99 16.86 -2.87
N SER A 64 0.06 17.04 -3.68
CA SER A 64 0.94 15.95 -4.15
C SER A 64 1.64 15.19 -3.02
N SER A 65 1.84 15.82 -1.87
CA SER A 65 2.50 15.25 -0.68
C SER A 65 1.52 14.66 0.32
N MET A 66 0.23 14.96 0.21
CA MET A 66 -0.79 14.38 1.06
C MET A 66 -0.89 12.87 0.80
N SER A 67 -0.99 12.09 1.87
CA SER A 67 -1.39 10.69 1.72
C SER A 67 -2.79 10.66 1.14
N GLU A 68 -3.01 9.88 0.10
CA GLU A 68 -4.37 9.55 -0.32
C GLU A 68 -5.12 8.98 0.88
N GLU A 69 -6.44 9.22 0.95
CA GLU A 69 -7.28 8.46 1.87
C GLU A 69 -7.02 6.99 1.59
N GLN A 70 -6.57 6.25 2.62
CA GLN A 70 -6.58 4.81 2.56
C GLN A 70 -8.04 4.40 2.38
N LYS A 71 -8.44 4.16 1.13
CA LYS A 71 -9.73 3.55 0.80
C LYS A 71 -9.66 2.09 1.23
N LEU A 72 -9.76 1.86 2.54
CA LEU A 72 -10.12 0.55 3.05
C LEU A 72 -11.53 0.25 2.52
N GLN A 73 -11.71 -0.90 1.88
CA GLN A 73 -13.05 -1.37 1.52
C GLN A 73 -13.78 -1.77 2.81
N VAL A 74 -14.37 -0.80 3.51
CA VAL A 74 -15.04 -0.99 4.80
C VAL A 74 -16.44 -1.60 4.63
N ARG A 75 -16.95 -1.67 3.40
CA ARG A 75 -18.29 -2.17 3.08
C ARG A 75 -18.21 -3.19 1.95
N GLY A 76 -18.76 -4.37 2.19
CA GLY A 76 -19.13 -5.34 1.16
C GLY A 76 -20.65 -5.36 1.03
N GLU A 77 -21.16 -5.46 -0.19
CA GLU A 77 -22.58 -5.78 -0.40
C GLU A 77 -22.74 -7.28 -0.37
N GLU A 78 -23.52 -7.79 0.58
CA GLU A 78 -23.96 -9.18 0.53
C GLU A 78 -24.99 -9.33 -0.59
N LYS A 79 -24.65 -10.11 -1.61
CA LYS A 79 -25.57 -10.53 -2.65
C LYS A 79 -25.83 -12.02 -2.48
N ILE A 80 -27.10 -12.39 -2.46
CA ILE A 80 -27.50 -13.77 -2.61
C ILE A 80 -27.24 -14.12 -4.08
N ILE A 81 -26.18 -14.89 -4.32
CA ILE A 81 -25.83 -15.43 -5.63
C ILE A 81 -26.04 -16.94 -5.60
N GLU A 82 -26.56 -17.50 -6.69
CA GLU A 82 -26.42 -18.94 -6.92
C GLU A 82 -24.94 -19.22 -7.21
N VAL A 83 -24.32 -19.99 -6.33
CA VAL A 83 -22.90 -20.31 -6.42
C VAL A 83 -22.74 -21.44 -7.43
N ASP A 84 -22.19 -21.14 -8.62
CA ASP A 84 -21.71 -22.15 -9.59
C ASP A 84 -20.18 -22.14 -9.65
N PRO A 85 -19.50 -22.88 -8.75
CA PRO A 85 -18.05 -22.83 -8.65
C PRO A 85 -17.41 -23.66 -9.77
N VAL A 86 -16.25 -23.20 -10.25
CA VAL A 86 -15.43 -23.90 -11.26
C VAL A 86 -14.96 -25.28 -10.76
N CYS A 87 -14.88 -25.48 -9.44
CA CYS A 87 -14.52 -26.75 -8.82
C CYS A 87 -15.61 -27.19 -7.85
N LYS A 88 -16.05 -28.45 -7.99
CA LYS A 88 -17.09 -29.07 -7.15
C LYS A 88 -16.49 -30.28 -6.43
N LYS A 89 -16.75 -30.39 -5.13
CA LYS A 89 -16.35 -31.54 -4.32
C LYS A 89 -17.45 -32.60 -4.37
N TYR A 90 -17.11 -33.80 -4.83
CA TYR A 90 -18.01 -34.94 -4.86
C TYR A 90 -17.57 -35.95 -3.80
N PHE A 91 -18.53 -36.47 -3.03
CA PHE A 91 -18.30 -37.58 -2.12
C PHE A 91 -18.68 -38.88 -2.84
N VAL A 92 -17.72 -39.77 -3.02
CA VAL A 92 -17.91 -41.05 -3.72
C VAL A 92 -17.75 -42.18 -2.71
N LYS A 93 -18.74 -43.08 -2.62
CA LYS A 93 -18.64 -44.32 -1.86
C LYS A 93 -18.26 -45.44 -2.81
N LEU A 94 -17.09 -46.04 -2.60
CA LEU A 94 -16.61 -47.14 -3.41
C LEU A 94 -16.88 -48.48 -2.72
N LYS A 95 -17.07 -49.52 -3.52
CA LYS A 95 -17.10 -50.90 -3.03
C LYS A 95 -15.69 -51.31 -2.59
N GLU A 96 -15.59 -52.08 -1.50
CA GLU A 96 -14.30 -52.57 -1.02
C GLU A 96 -13.65 -53.55 -2.00
N ALA A 97 -12.34 -53.39 -2.21
CA ALA A 97 -11.56 -54.31 -3.02
C ALA A 97 -11.47 -55.68 -2.34
N ASN A 98 -11.57 -56.74 -3.15
CA ASN A 98 -11.44 -58.12 -2.66
C ASN A 98 -10.73 -58.97 -3.72
N LEU A 99 -10.25 -60.16 -3.33
CA LEU A 99 -9.49 -61.04 -4.21
C LEU A 99 -10.27 -61.55 -5.44
N GLY A 100 -11.60 -61.43 -5.45
CA GLY A 100 -12.46 -61.78 -6.58
C GLY A 100 -12.80 -60.61 -7.51
N ASP A 101 -12.35 -59.39 -7.19
CA ASP A 101 -12.66 -58.16 -7.92
C ASP A 101 -11.36 -57.40 -8.20
N LEU A 102 -10.76 -57.72 -9.35
CA LEU A 102 -9.47 -57.18 -9.80
C LEU A 102 -9.60 -55.86 -10.57
N GLU A 103 -10.75 -55.17 -10.48
CA GLU A 103 -10.89 -53.86 -11.12
C GLU A 103 -9.93 -52.84 -10.52
N SER A 104 -9.39 -51.99 -11.40
CA SER A 104 -8.51 -50.89 -11.01
C SER A 104 -9.29 -49.78 -10.31
N ASP A 105 -8.61 -49.03 -9.44
CA ASP A 105 -9.24 -47.93 -8.70
C ASP A 105 -9.81 -46.84 -9.62
N PHE A 106 -9.17 -46.59 -10.76
CA PHE A 106 -9.67 -45.63 -11.74
C PHE A 106 -11.04 -46.05 -12.30
N ASN A 107 -11.21 -47.33 -12.63
CA ASN A 107 -12.50 -47.84 -13.13
C ASN A 107 -13.57 -47.83 -12.02
N ARG A 108 -13.16 -48.14 -10.79
CA ARG A 108 -14.03 -48.11 -9.61
C ARG A 108 -14.53 -46.71 -9.26
N ILE A 109 -13.75 -45.66 -9.54
CA ILE A 109 -14.13 -44.24 -9.34
C ILE A 109 -14.96 -43.69 -10.51
N LYS A 110 -14.76 -44.21 -11.72
CA LYS A 110 -15.40 -43.72 -12.96
C LYS A 110 -16.84 -44.24 -13.15
N SER A 111 -17.16 -45.40 -12.60
CA SER A 111 -18.49 -46.03 -12.67
C SER A 111 -19.50 -45.38 -11.74
#